data_AF-A0A949B8N5-F1
#
_entry.id   AF-A0A949B8N5-F1
#
_cell.length_a   1.000
_cell.length_b   1.000
_cell.length_c   1.000
_cell.angle_alpha   90.00
_cell.angle_beta   90.00
_cell.angle_gamma   90.00
#
_symmetry.space_group_name_H-M   'P 1'
#
loop_
_entity.id
_entity.type
_entity.pdbx_description
1 polymer ?
#
loop_
_entity_poly.entity_id
_entity_poly.type
_entity_poly.pdbx_seq_one_letter_code
_entity_poly.pdbx_strand_id
1 'polypeptide(L)'
;MENFKKERGILAHIDFKNGPKVGKYGINLKDFENIGIKTLIESLSNNKIDLVAIDEIGRMEMYHPDFLKIVNRIINSSKTLLATISYKNIDLIKSLKEKEGNYIIDLTIAQKNSTKRKEYKELMLELIEKNLTL
;
A
#
# COMPACT_ATOMS: atom_id res chain seq x y z
N MET A 1 -7.63 10.03 -2.20
CA MET A 1 -6.87 9.39 -1.12
C MET A 1 -7.22 10.07 0.20
N GLU A 2 -7.15 9.32 1.30
CA GLU A 2 -7.33 9.81 2.66
C GLU A 2 -6.30 9.10 3.55
N ASN A 3 -5.76 9.78 4.56
CA ASN A 3 -4.92 9.15 5.59
C ASN A 3 -5.67 9.00 6.93
N PHE A 4 -5.05 8.34 7.91
CA PHE A 4 -5.64 8.15 9.25
C PHE A 4 -5.81 9.45 10.06
N LYS A 5 -5.17 10.55 9.65
CA LYS A 5 -5.37 11.90 10.21
C LYS A 5 -6.53 12.66 9.55
N LYS A 6 -7.28 12.02 8.64
CA LYS A 6 -8.40 12.61 7.88
C LYS A 6 -8.00 13.68 6.87
N GLU A 7 -6.72 13.78 6.52
CA GLU A 7 -6.27 14.62 5.40
C GLU A 7 -6.64 13.94 4.07
N ARG A 8 -7.13 14.73 3.12
CA ARG A 8 -7.69 14.23 1.85
C ARG A 8 -7.08 14.96 0.66
N GLY A 9 -6.87 14.23 -0.42
CA GLY A 9 -6.45 14.78 -1.71
C GLY A 9 -6.86 13.87 -2.86
N ILE A 10 -6.83 14.41 -4.07
CA ILE A 10 -7.24 13.71 -5.28
C ILE A 10 -6.00 13.12 -5.91
N LEU A 11 -5.89 11.79 -5.95
CA LEU A 11 -4.74 11.13 -6.60
C LEU A 11 -4.80 11.25 -8.12
N ALA A 12 -5.98 11.08 -8.71
CA ALA A 12 -6.15 11.18 -10.16
C ALA A 12 -7.56 11.66 -10.53
N HIS A 13 -7.65 12.45 -11.60
CA HIS A 13 -8.92 12.96 -12.13
C HIS A 13 -8.86 13.11 -13.65
N ILE A 14 -10.01 13.03 -14.32
CA ILE A 14 -10.10 13.18 -15.78
C ILE A 14 -9.78 14.61 -16.25
N ASP A 15 -9.94 15.59 -15.37
CA ASP A 15 -9.69 17.01 -15.66
C ASP A 15 -8.25 17.43 -15.42
N PHE A 16 -7.44 16.57 -14.80
CA PHE A 16 -6.01 16.80 -14.70
C PHE A 16 -5.37 16.52 -16.06
N LYS A 17 -5.18 17.58 -16.85
CA LYS A 17 -4.68 17.46 -18.23
C LYS A 17 -3.15 17.38 -18.30
N ASN A 18 -2.47 17.87 -17.27
CA ASN A 18 -1.01 17.95 -17.19
C ASN A 18 -0.44 16.81 -16.35
N GLY A 19 0.80 16.41 -16.65
CA GLY A 19 1.52 15.34 -15.93
C GLY A 19 1.21 13.92 -16.43
N PRO A 20 1.66 12.90 -15.69
CA PRO A 20 1.49 11.49 -16.07
C PRO A 20 0.02 11.06 -16.12
N LYS A 21 -0.29 10.07 -16.97
CA LYS A 21 -1.65 9.58 -17.19
C LYS A 21 -1.75 8.07 -17.08
N VAL A 22 -2.90 7.60 -16.60
CA VAL A 22 -3.33 6.20 -16.63
C VAL A 22 -4.70 6.12 -17.28
N GLY A 23 -4.73 5.68 -18.54
CA GLY A 23 -5.95 5.76 -19.36
C GLY A 23 -6.41 7.21 -19.49
N LYS A 24 -7.67 7.48 -19.13
CA LYS A 24 -8.26 8.83 -19.18
C LYS A 24 -7.93 9.73 -17.98
N TYR A 25 -7.30 9.19 -16.93
CA TYR A 25 -7.06 9.92 -15.69
C TYR A 25 -5.65 10.52 -15.69
N GLY A 26 -5.55 11.83 -15.44
CA GLY A 26 -4.29 12.47 -15.10
C GLY A 26 -4.00 12.36 -13.61
N ILE A 27 -2.73 12.16 -13.28
CA ILE A 27 -2.27 11.93 -11.91
C ILE A 27 -1.84 13.25 -11.29
N ASN A 28 -2.42 13.58 -10.14
CA ASN A 28 -2.04 14.74 -9.36
C ASN A 28 -0.95 14.34 -8.36
N LEU A 29 0.30 14.40 -8.85
CA LEU A 29 1.48 14.13 -8.03
C LEU A 29 1.62 15.10 -6.87
N LYS A 30 1.11 16.34 -6.99
CA LYS A 30 1.17 17.33 -5.91
C LYS A 30 0.36 16.90 -4.69
N ASP A 31 -0.88 16.47 -4.88
CA ASP A 31 -1.70 15.96 -3.76
C ASP A 31 -1.10 14.68 -3.20
N PHE A 32 -0.58 13.80 -4.07
CA PHE A 32 0.05 12.56 -3.65
C PHE A 32 1.33 12.80 -2.84
N GLU A 33 2.15 13.76 -3.22
CA GLU A 33 3.34 14.16 -2.48
C GLU A 33 2.98 14.75 -1.11
N ASN A 34 2.06 15.72 -1.09
CA ASN A 34 1.69 16.44 0.13
C ASN A 34 0.97 15.57 1.16
N ILE A 35 0.25 14.53 0.72
CA ILE A 35 -0.56 13.69 1.60
C ILE A 35 0.00 12.29 1.66
N GLY A 36 0.03 11.55 0.55
CA GLY A 36 0.43 10.15 0.51
C GLY A 36 1.89 9.95 0.93
N ILE A 37 2.82 10.57 0.20
CA ILE A 37 4.27 10.46 0.46
C ILE A 37 4.63 10.99 1.83
N LYS A 38 4.12 12.18 2.19
CA LYS A 38 4.34 12.76 3.52
C LYS A 38 3.83 11.83 4.63
N THR A 39 2.64 11.25 4.50
CA THR A 39 2.09 10.29 5.47
C THR A 39 3.01 9.08 5.62
N LEU A 40 3.53 8.52 4.54
CA LEU A 40 4.42 7.36 4.61
C LEU A 40 5.75 7.69 5.28
N ILE A 41 6.33 8.87 5.03
CA ILE A 41 7.57 9.33 5.67
C ILE A 41 7.34 9.58 7.17
N GLU A 42 6.24 10.22 7.54
CA GLU A 42 5.86 10.43 8.94
C GLU A 42 5.62 9.10 9.66
N SER A 43 4.90 8.17 9.02
CA SER A 43 4.68 6.83 9.57
C SER A 43 5.98 6.08 9.80
N LEU A 44 6.95 6.20 8.89
CA LEU A 44 8.25 5.55 9.01
C LEU A 44 9.11 6.11 10.16
N SER A 45 9.04 7.43 10.40
CA SER A 45 9.86 8.11 11.42
C SER A 45 9.24 8.15 12.82
N ASN A 46 7.94 7.89 12.94
CA ASN A 46 7.25 7.91 14.22
C ASN A 46 7.31 6.54 14.92
N ASN A 47 7.96 6.49 16.07
CA ASN A 47 8.08 5.27 16.89
C ASN A 47 6.77 4.82 17.55
N LYS A 48 5.70 5.63 17.51
CA LYS A 48 4.36 5.27 18.00
C LYS A 48 3.49 4.58 16.95
N ILE A 49 4.02 4.33 15.76
CA ILE A 49 3.29 3.70 14.65
C ILE A 49 3.94 2.36 14.35
N ASP A 50 3.20 1.29 14.63
CA ASP A 50 3.68 -0.09 14.44
C ASP A 50 3.10 -0.74 13.19
N LEU A 51 1.99 -0.20 12.67
CA LEU A 51 1.29 -0.68 11.48
C LEU A 51 1.11 0.45 10.47
N VAL A 52 1.50 0.19 9.23
CA VAL A 52 1.20 1.03 8.06
C VAL A 52 0.25 0.27 7.15
N ALA A 53 -0.87 0.90 6.78
CA ALA A 53 -1.83 0.32 5.85
C ALA A 53 -1.87 1.10 4.52
N ILE A 54 -1.82 0.40 3.39
CA ILE A 54 -1.94 0.97 2.04
C ILE A 54 -3.01 0.19 1.27
N ASP A 55 -4.17 0.81 1.06
CA ASP A 55 -5.31 0.13 0.42
C ASP A 55 -5.04 -0.27 -1.03
N GLU A 56 -4.19 0.46 -1.76
CA GLU A 56 -3.78 0.04 -3.11
C GLU A 56 -2.36 0.50 -3.42
N ILE A 57 -1.50 -0.45 -3.80
CA ILE A 57 -0.22 -0.23 -4.48
C ILE A 57 -0.46 -0.54 -5.96
N GLY A 58 -0.80 0.51 -6.69
CA GLY A 58 -1.20 0.45 -8.09
C GLY A 58 -0.23 1.18 -9.02
N ARG A 59 -0.64 1.29 -10.28
CA ARG A 59 0.13 2.01 -11.30
C ARG A 59 0.15 3.52 -11.07
N MET A 60 -0.85 4.09 -10.40
CA MET A 60 -0.95 5.54 -10.25
C MET A 60 0.09 6.08 -9.25
N GLU A 61 0.26 5.39 -8.13
CA GLU A 61 1.20 5.75 -7.06
C GLU A 61 2.66 5.60 -7.52
N MET A 62 2.94 4.64 -8.41
CA MET A 62 4.28 4.38 -8.96
C MET A 62 4.84 5.51 -9.82
N TYR A 63 4.02 6.48 -10.24
CA TYR A 63 4.53 7.65 -10.97
C TYR A 63 5.28 8.63 -10.08
N HIS A 64 5.15 8.54 -8.75
CA HIS A 64 6.00 9.30 -7.86
C HIS A 64 7.34 8.56 -7.68
N PRO A 65 8.48 9.20 -7.99
CA PRO A 65 9.79 8.53 -8.08
C PRO A 65 10.26 7.90 -6.76
N ASP A 66 9.81 8.43 -5.63
CA ASP A 66 10.21 7.94 -4.31
C ASP A 66 9.22 6.97 -3.65
N PHE A 67 8.05 6.75 -4.26
CA PHE A 67 7.01 5.94 -3.62
C PHE A 67 7.49 4.52 -3.29
N LEU A 68 8.05 3.80 -4.28
CA LEU A 68 8.57 2.45 -4.04
C LEU A 68 9.78 2.43 -3.12
N LYS A 69 10.61 3.48 -3.12
CA LYS A 69 11.73 3.58 -2.18
C LYS A 69 11.23 3.66 -0.74
N ILE A 70 10.18 4.46 -0.49
CA ILE A 70 9.58 4.61 0.83
C ILE A 70 8.88 3.32 1.26
N VAL A 71 8.10 2.70 0.37
CA VAL A 71 7.46 1.39 0.66
C VAL A 71 8.52 0.34 1.01
N ASN A 72 9.63 0.27 0.27
CA ASN A 72 10.75 -0.63 0.59
C ASN A 72 11.39 -0.32 1.95
N ARG A 73 11.50 0.96 2.32
CA ARG A 73 12.00 1.33 3.65
C ARG A 73 11.04 0.88 4.77
N ILE A 74 9.73 0.93 4.55
CA ILE A 74 8.73 0.41 5.50
C ILE A 74 8.87 -1.10 5.63
N ILE A 75 8.93 -1.84 4.50
CA ILE A 75 9.10 -3.31 4.50
C ILE A 75 10.36 -3.74 5.24
N ASN A 76 11.46 -2.99 5.11
CA ASN A 76 12.74 -3.30 5.77
C ASN A 76 12.87 -2.65 7.16
N SER A 77 11.81 -2.07 7.71
CA SER A 77 11.80 -1.50 9.06
C SER A 77 11.20 -2.47 10.07
N SER A 78 11.12 -2.08 11.34
CA SER A 78 10.38 -2.84 12.37
C SER A 78 8.86 -2.70 12.27
N LYS A 79 8.33 -1.94 11.30
CA LYS A 79 6.90 -1.66 11.15
C LYS A 79 6.23 -2.71 10.28
N THR A 80 5.05 -3.14 10.70
CA THR A 80 4.20 -4.02 9.90
C THR A 80 3.60 -3.24 8.73
N LEU A 81 3.69 -3.78 7.50
CA LEU A 81 2.98 -3.25 6.34
C LEU A 81 1.81 -4.16 5.97
N LEU A 82 0.60 -3.61 6.00
CA LEU A 82 -0.59 -4.23 5.40
C LEU A 82 -0.91 -3.50 4.10
N ALA A 83 -0.85 -4.17 2.95
CA ALA A 83 -1.15 -3.52 1.69
C ALA A 83 -1.92 -4.43 0.74
N THR A 84 -2.74 -3.83 -0.13
CA THR A 84 -3.20 -4.52 -1.35
C THR A 84 -2.35 -4.07 -2.54
N ILE A 85 -2.10 -4.99 -3.46
CA ILE A 85 -1.22 -4.76 -4.60
C ILE A 85 -1.97 -5.16 -5.87
N SER A 86 -1.95 -4.29 -6.88
CA SER A 86 -2.50 -4.63 -8.18
C SER A 86 -1.74 -5.82 -8.78
N TYR A 87 -2.45 -6.86 -9.25
CA TYR A 87 -1.85 -8.05 -9.88
C TYR A 87 -0.93 -7.71 -11.08
N LYS A 88 -1.10 -6.52 -11.67
CA LYS A 88 -0.28 -6.05 -12.80
C LYS A 88 1.15 -5.69 -12.39
N ASN A 89 1.44 -5.60 -11.09
CA ASN A 89 2.76 -5.28 -10.54
C ASN A 89 3.57 -6.56 -10.26
N ILE A 90 3.77 -7.38 -11.30
CA ILE A 90 4.36 -8.74 -11.19
C ILE A 90 5.74 -8.70 -10.55
N ASP A 91 6.60 -7.77 -10.95
CA ASP A 91 7.96 -7.66 -10.42
C ASP A 91 7.99 -7.30 -8.94
N LEU A 92 7.11 -6.37 -8.53
CA LEU A 92 6.94 -6.02 -7.11
C LEU A 92 6.47 -7.25 -6.33
N ILE A 93 5.44 -7.94 -6.80
CA ILE A 93 4.91 -9.14 -6.15
C ILE A 93 6.00 -10.21 -6.02
N LYS A 94 6.78 -10.45 -7.08
CA LYS A 94 7.88 -11.42 -7.07
C LYS A 94 8.94 -11.05 -6.02
N SER A 95 9.40 -9.79 -6.03
CA SER A 95 10.40 -9.31 -5.07
C SER A 95 9.93 -9.42 -3.60
N LEU A 96 8.64 -9.26 -3.36
CA LEU A 96 8.06 -9.40 -2.02
C LEU A 96 7.94 -10.86 -1.58
N LYS A 97 7.63 -11.79 -2.50
CA LYS A 97 7.57 -13.24 -2.21
C LYS A 97 8.93 -13.84 -1.85
N GLU A 98 10.01 -13.28 -2.41
CA GLU A 98 11.38 -13.77 -2.18
C GLU A 98 11.95 -13.33 -0.81
N LYS A 99 11.32 -12.36 -0.15
CA LYS A 99 11.73 -11.89 1.19
C LYS A 99 11.04 -12.71 2.28
N GLU A 100 11.84 -13.26 3.19
CA GLU A 100 11.34 -13.90 4.40
C GLU A 100 10.52 -12.94 5.26
N GLY A 101 9.50 -13.47 5.96
CA GLY A 101 8.60 -12.68 6.80
C GLY A 101 7.44 -11.99 6.06
N ASN A 102 7.48 -11.92 4.72
CA ASN A 102 6.36 -11.41 3.94
C ASN A 102 5.30 -12.49 3.70
N TYR A 103 4.03 -12.09 3.82
CA TYR A 103 2.88 -12.93 3.51
C TYR A 103 2.12 -12.32 2.34
N ILE A 104 2.02 -13.05 1.23
CA ILE A 104 1.22 -12.65 0.06
C ILE A 104 0.03 -13.57 -0.08
N ILE A 105 -1.17 -12.99 0.04
CA ILE A 105 -2.44 -13.68 -0.12
C ILE A 105 -2.99 -13.37 -1.51
N ASP A 106 -3.12 -14.38 -2.35
CA ASP A 106 -3.77 -14.25 -3.65
C ASP A 106 -5.29 -14.33 -3.48
N LEU A 107 -5.97 -13.22 -3.74
CA LEU A 107 -7.42 -13.11 -3.63
C LEU A 107 -8.16 -13.61 -4.88
N THR A 108 -7.47 -13.90 -5.99
CA THR A 108 -8.11 -14.42 -7.22
C THR A 108 -8.74 -15.80 -7.00
N ILE A 109 -8.16 -16.58 -6.08
CA ILE A 109 -8.66 -17.91 -5.69
C ILE A 109 -9.65 -17.87 -4.52
N ALA A 110 -9.99 -16.69 -4.00
CA ALA A 110 -10.88 -16.52 -2.85
C ALA A 110 -12.08 -15.63 -3.20
N GLN A 111 -13.14 -16.27 -3.71
CA GLN A 111 -14.40 -15.62 -4.06
C GLN A 111 -14.98 -14.84 -2.87
N LYS A 112 -15.70 -13.76 -3.17
CA LYS A 112 -16.41 -12.96 -2.16
C LYS A 112 -17.37 -13.87 -1.39
N ASN A 113 -17.40 -13.74 -0.06
CA ASN A 113 -18.22 -14.54 0.87
C ASN A 113 -17.89 -16.04 0.94
N SER A 114 -16.77 -16.50 0.39
CA SER A 114 -16.32 -17.89 0.56
C SER A 114 -15.73 -18.16 1.95
N THR A 115 -15.72 -19.43 2.37
CA THR A 115 -14.97 -19.89 3.56
C THR A 115 -13.51 -19.50 3.47
N LYS A 116 -12.90 -19.62 2.28
CA LYS A 116 -11.52 -19.22 2.03
C LYS A 116 -11.24 -17.75 2.36
N ARG A 117 -12.19 -16.87 2.08
CA ARG A 117 -12.10 -15.44 2.42
C ARG A 117 -12.13 -15.21 3.93
N LYS A 118 -12.90 -16.03 4.68
CA LYS A 118 -12.93 -15.98 6.15
C LYS A 118 -11.62 -16.47 6.73
N GLU A 119 -11.10 -17.61 6.24
CA GLU A 119 -9.78 -18.14 6.63
C GLU A 119 -8.66 -17.11 6.40
N TYR A 120 -8.64 -16.45 5.25
CA TYR A 120 -7.64 -15.40 4.98
C TYR A 120 -7.80 -14.19 5.90
N LYS A 121 -9.02 -13.84 6.28
CA LYS A 121 -9.25 -12.77 7.25
C LYS A 121 -8.68 -13.14 8.62
N GLU A 122 -8.97 -14.34 9.10
CA GLU A 122 -8.46 -14.85 10.38
C GLU A 122 -6.93 -14.92 10.37
N LEU A 123 -6.34 -15.50 9.32
CA LEU A 123 -4.88 -15.55 9.14
C LEU A 123 -4.25 -14.15 9.14
N MET A 124 -4.83 -13.18 8.43
CA MET A 124 -4.30 -11.81 8.43
C MET A 124 -4.32 -11.19 9.83
N LEU A 125 -5.39 -11.42 10.60
CA LEU A 125 -5.50 -10.89 11.97
C LEU A 125 -4.43 -11.51 12.88
N GLU A 126 -4.27 -12.84 12.84
CA GLU A 126 -3.23 -13.55 13.61
C GLU A 126 -1.82 -13.05 13.27
N LEU A 127 -1.53 -12.86 11.97
CA LEU A 127 -0.25 -12.35 11.50
C LEU A 127 0.01 -10.92 11.97
N ILE A 128 -1.00 -10.05 11.95
CA ILE A 128 -0.87 -8.67 12.41
C ILE A 128 -0.64 -8.67 13.93
N GLU A 129 -1.45 -9.40 14.71
CA GLU A 129 -1.32 -9.47 16.16
C GLU A 129 0.07 -9.96 16.59
N LYS A 130 0.57 -11.02 15.95
CA LYS A 130 1.91 -11.55 16.23
C LYS A 130 3.03 -10.55 15.97
N ASN A 131 2.89 -9.70 14.94
CA ASN A 131 3.90 -8.68 14.63
C ASN A 131 3.78 -7.42 15.50
N LEU A 132 2.63 -7.18 16.13
CA LEU A 132 2.39 -6.02 17.00
C LEU A 132 2.65 -6.29 18.49
N THR A 133 2.85 -7.55 18.90
CA THR A 133 3.05 -7.97 20.30
C THR A 133 4.52 -8.25 20.67
N LEU A 134 5.45 -7.88 19.79
CA LEU A 134 6.90 -7.90 20.02
C LEU A 134 7.41 -6.53 20.48
#